data_AF-A0A2D7SU10-F1
#
_entry.id   AF-A0A2D7SU10-F1
#
_cell.length_a   1.000
_cell.length_b   1.000
_cell.length_c   1.000
_cell.angle_alpha   90.00
_cell.angle_beta   90.00
_cell.angle_gamma   90.00
#
_symmetry.space_group_name_H-M   'P 1'
#
loop_
_entity.id
_entity.type
_entity.pdbx_description
1 polymer ?
#
loop_
_entity_poly.entity_id
_entity_poly.type
_entity_poly.pdbx_seq_one_letter_code
_entity_poly.pdbx_strand_id
1 'polypeptide(L)'
;MGKIIWIASFPKSGNTWMRAFLANYILKQKESYPINELGSFSLSDTRPRFFQEASGKPVEQLSTIDTLKLRLKCQKLIAEFKNHDHFVKTHSRYGTFKGHSLINDRVSKGAIYLVRNPLDLVISYAAHLGIPIDEAIDAMDGSPNFTVEADSNVVTVMGSWSDHVDSWLTNETVPRILVRYEDLVEDPSKEFNKVLTTLGMGIDQGQLNKAIGFSSFSELARQESVSGFRERPPHAKQFFREGVSGQ
;
A
#
# COMPACT_ATOMS: atom_id res chain seq x y z
N MET A 1 -1.83 -20.36 -10.73
CA MET A 1 -1.28 -20.02 -9.42
C MET A 1 -1.27 -18.50 -9.30
N GLY A 2 -1.62 -17.95 -8.13
CA GLY A 2 -1.65 -16.50 -7.93
C GLY A 2 -0.27 -15.86 -8.16
N LYS A 3 -0.24 -14.66 -8.73
CA LYS A 3 0.98 -13.88 -9.02
C LYS A 3 1.00 -12.52 -8.31
N ILE A 4 -0.05 -12.14 -7.59
CA ILE A 4 -0.10 -10.87 -6.84
C ILE A 4 0.30 -11.10 -5.39
N ILE A 5 1.30 -10.35 -4.92
CA ILE A 5 1.63 -10.19 -3.51
C ILE A 5 1.16 -8.80 -3.10
N TRP A 6 0.10 -8.73 -2.29
CA TRP A 6 -0.48 -7.48 -1.85
C TRP A 6 0.44 -6.79 -0.83
N ILE A 7 0.64 -5.48 -0.97
CA ILE A 7 1.15 -4.61 0.11
C ILE A 7 -0.06 -3.81 0.58
N ALA A 8 -0.81 -4.41 1.50
CA ALA A 8 -2.12 -3.95 1.96
C ALA A 8 -2.00 -3.24 3.30
N SER A 9 -2.73 -2.13 3.46
CA SER A 9 -2.70 -1.34 4.69
C SER A 9 -3.82 -0.32 4.70
N PHE A 10 -4.37 0.02 5.87
CA PHE A 10 -5.09 1.29 6.01
C PHE A 10 -4.11 2.44 5.70
N PRO A 11 -4.53 3.56 5.06
CA PRO A 11 -3.64 4.67 4.79
C PRO A 11 -2.82 5.09 6.00
N LYS A 12 -1.55 5.47 5.76
CA LYS A 12 -0.60 5.92 6.80
C LYS A 12 -0.07 4.84 7.76
N SER A 13 -0.21 3.55 7.42
CA SER A 13 0.39 2.44 8.18
C SER A 13 1.79 1.98 7.68
N GLY A 14 2.53 2.83 6.95
CA GLY A 14 3.91 2.50 6.53
C GLY A 14 4.08 1.84 5.15
N ASN A 15 3.06 1.89 4.28
CA ASN A 15 3.10 1.28 2.94
C ASN A 15 4.29 1.72 2.07
N THR A 16 4.57 3.04 2.02
CA THR A 16 5.70 3.60 1.27
C THR A 16 7.04 3.05 1.77
N TRP A 17 7.20 2.87 3.08
CA TRP A 17 8.43 2.34 3.66
C TRP A 17 8.67 0.90 3.25
N MET A 18 7.65 0.03 3.36
CA MET A 18 7.73 -1.36 2.90
C MET A 18 8.06 -1.46 1.41
N ARG A 19 7.41 -0.64 0.56
CA ARG A 19 7.68 -0.60 -0.89
C ARG A 19 9.12 -0.18 -1.19
N ALA A 20 9.61 0.87 -0.52
CA ALA A 20 10.98 1.35 -0.69
C ALA A 20 12.00 0.32 -0.23
N PHE A 21 11.77 -0.34 0.90
CA PHE A 21 12.61 -1.43 1.37
C PHE A 21 12.70 -2.57 0.35
N LEU A 22 11.54 -3.10 -0.10
CA LEU A 22 11.48 -4.20 -1.05
C LEU A 22 12.14 -3.84 -2.39
N ALA A 23 11.94 -2.62 -2.88
CA ALA A 23 12.57 -2.13 -4.11
C ALA A 23 14.11 -2.14 -3.98
N ASN A 24 14.64 -1.63 -2.87
CA ASN A 24 16.08 -1.59 -2.62
C ASN A 24 16.68 -3.00 -2.45
N TYR A 25 15.99 -3.90 -1.73
CA TYR A 25 16.48 -5.24 -1.46
C TYR A 25 16.46 -6.12 -2.71
N ILE A 26 15.31 -6.23 -3.37
CA ILE A 26 15.09 -7.19 -4.47
C ILE A 26 15.87 -6.79 -5.72
N LEU A 27 15.94 -5.49 -6.00
CA LEU A 27 16.70 -4.98 -7.15
C LEU A 27 18.20 -4.84 -6.86
N LYS A 28 18.65 -5.21 -5.65
CA LYS A 28 20.05 -5.15 -5.20
C LYS A 28 20.67 -3.78 -5.47
N GLN A 29 19.94 -2.73 -5.09
CA GLN A 29 20.33 -1.37 -5.39
C GLN A 29 21.68 -1.01 -4.76
N LYS A 30 22.48 -0.22 -5.49
CA LYS A 30 23.76 0.32 -5.00
C LYS A 30 23.61 1.68 -4.33
N GLU A 31 22.52 2.37 -4.61
CA GLU A 31 22.12 3.66 -4.07
C GLU A 31 20.62 3.62 -3.73
N SER A 32 20.11 4.58 -2.97
CA SER A 32 18.71 4.57 -2.59
C SER A 32 17.77 4.62 -3.80
N TYR A 33 16.83 3.67 -3.88
CA TYR A 33 15.82 3.65 -4.92
C TYR A 33 14.99 4.95 -4.90
N PRO A 34 14.81 5.64 -6.04
CA PRO A 34 14.07 6.89 -6.07
C PRO A 34 12.61 6.73 -5.64
N ILE A 35 12.17 7.49 -4.63
CA ILE A 35 10.81 7.39 -4.06
C ILE A 35 9.71 7.64 -5.09
N ASN A 36 9.96 8.50 -6.08
CA ASN A 36 9.00 8.82 -7.13
C ASN A 36 8.91 7.73 -8.23
N GLU A 37 9.80 6.73 -8.19
CA GLU A 37 9.82 5.59 -9.11
C GLU A 37 9.25 4.30 -8.47
N LEU A 38 8.76 4.35 -7.22
CA LEU A 38 8.21 3.16 -6.55
C LEU A 38 7.05 2.50 -7.32
N GLY A 39 6.33 3.25 -8.16
CA GLY A 39 5.29 2.73 -9.07
C GLY A 39 5.80 1.86 -10.22
N SER A 40 7.10 1.88 -10.48
CA SER A 40 7.79 1.03 -11.46
C SER A 40 8.16 -0.34 -10.86
N PHE A 41 8.46 -0.38 -9.56
CA PHE A 41 8.72 -1.61 -8.81
C PHE A 41 7.44 -2.29 -8.30
N SER A 42 6.55 -1.51 -7.68
CA SER A 42 5.31 -1.99 -7.07
C SER A 42 4.12 -1.32 -7.74
N LEU A 43 3.24 -2.13 -8.32
CA LEU A 43 2.05 -1.67 -9.02
C LEU A 43 1.00 -1.18 -8.00
N SER A 44 -0.06 -0.55 -8.49
CA SER A 44 -1.25 -0.22 -7.69
C SER A 44 -2.46 -0.93 -8.28
N ASP A 45 -3.37 -1.39 -7.43
CA ASP A 45 -4.67 -1.94 -7.87
C ASP A 45 -5.63 -0.87 -8.39
N THR A 46 -5.28 0.40 -8.16
CA THR A 46 -6.00 1.55 -8.71
C THR A 46 -5.43 2.09 -10.01
N ARG A 47 -4.39 1.46 -10.58
CA ARG A 47 -3.64 2.03 -11.71
C ARG A 47 -4.52 2.15 -12.98
N PRO A 48 -4.78 3.37 -13.49
CA PRO A 48 -5.72 3.64 -14.60
C PRO A 48 -5.58 2.75 -15.83
N ARG A 49 -4.34 2.48 -16.27
CA ARG A 49 -4.07 1.66 -17.47
C ARG A 49 -4.77 0.30 -17.49
N PHE A 50 -4.90 -0.37 -16.34
CA PHE A 50 -5.53 -1.70 -16.31
C PHE A 50 -7.05 -1.60 -16.43
N PHE A 51 -7.65 -0.49 -15.97
CA PHE A 51 -9.07 -0.22 -16.19
C PHE A 51 -9.34 0.17 -17.64
N GLN A 52 -8.45 0.94 -18.25
CA GLN A 52 -8.53 1.27 -19.68
C GLN A 52 -8.41 0.01 -20.55
N GLU A 53 -7.43 -0.85 -20.27
CA GLU A 53 -7.24 -2.13 -20.96
C GLU A 53 -8.44 -3.08 -20.73
N ALA A 54 -8.97 -3.14 -19.50
CA ALA A 54 -10.10 -3.99 -19.18
C ALA A 54 -11.42 -3.53 -19.85
N SER A 55 -11.61 -2.22 -20.02
CA SER A 55 -12.85 -1.63 -20.53
C SER A 55 -12.83 -1.31 -22.03
N GLY A 56 -11.65 -1.10 -22.61
CA GLY A 56 -11.47 -0.53 -23.95
C GLY A 56 -11.79 0.97 -24.04
N LYS A 57 -11.98 1.66 -22.90
CA LYS A 57 -12.33 3.09 -22.83
C LYS A 57 -11.36 3.84 -21.91
N PRO A 58 -11.14 5.15 -22.10
CA PRO A 58 -10.42 5.98 -21.12
C PRO A 58 -11.05 5.84 -19.72
N VAL A 59 -10.22 5.77 -18.67
CA VAL A 59 -10.70 5.52 -17.30
C VAL A 59 -11.63 6.62 -16.80
N GLU A 60 -11.44 7.84 -17.31
CA GLU A 60 -12.18 9.05 -16.99
C GLU A 60 -13.65 8.95 -17.48
N GLN A 61 -13.93 8.08 -18.44
CA GLN A 61 -15.28 7.79 -18.95
C GLN A 61 -15.99 6.68 -18.17
N LEU A 62 -15.32 6.00 -17.25
CA LEU A 62 -15.91 4.93 -16.45
C LEU A 62 -16.58 5.52 -15.22
N SER A 63 -17.76 5.03 -14.85
CA SER A 63 -18.33 5.35 -13.54
C SER A 63 -17.63 4.57 -12.43
N THR A 64 -17.81 5.00 -11.17
CA THR A 64 -17.41 4.22 -9.98
C THR A 64 -17.96 2.78 -10.00
N ILE A 65 -19.18 2.57 -10.48
CA ILE A 65 -19.76 1.21 -10.57
C ILE A 65 -19.06 0.39 -11.66
N ASP A 66 -18.68 1.01 -12.77
CA ASP A 66 -17.92 0.33 -13.83
C ASP A 66 -16.55 -0.09 -13.32
N THR A 67 -15.85 0.77 -12.56
CA THR A 67 -14.55 0.42 -11.98
C THR A 67 -14.67 -0.71 -10.96
N LEU A 68 -15.73 -0.74 -10.13
CA LEU A 68 -16.00 -1.87 -9.22
C LEU A 68 -16.25 -3.18 -10.00
N LYS A 69 -17.05 -3.16 -11.06
CA LYS A 69 -17.32 -4.33 -11.92
C LYS A 69 -16.05 -4.86 -12.58
N LEU A 70 -15.15 -3.96 -13.00
CA LEU A 70 -13.92 -4.31 -13.70
C LEU A 70 -12.77 -4.68 -12.76
N ARG A 71 -12.87 -4.43 -11.46
CA ARG A 71 -11.78 -4.55 -10.48
C ARG A 71 -11.07 -5.91 -10.53
N LEU A 72 -11.81 -7.02 -10.45
CA LEU A 72 -11.20 -8.36 -10.49
C LEU A 72 -10.54 -8.67 -11.84
N LYS A 73 -11.09 -8.16 -12.95
CA LYS A 73 -10.49 -8.26 -14.29
C LYS A 73 -9.19 -7.45 -14.36
N CYS A 74 -9.16 -6.24 -13.80
CA CYS A 74 -7.95 -5.42 -13.73
C CYS A 74 -6.86 -6.11 -12.91
N GLN A 75 -7.21 -6.72 -11.77
CA GLN A 75 -6.26 -7.49 -10.97
C GLN A 75 -5.75 -8.74 -11.71
N LYS A 76 -6.58 -9.37 -12.54
CA LYS A 76 -6.10 -10.43 -13.43
C LYS A 76 -5.08 -9.89 -14.45
N LEU A 77 -5.34 -8.75 -15.08
CA LEU A 77 -4.39 -8.11 -16.01
C LEU A 77 -3.08 -7.71 -15.31
N ILE A 78 -3.14 -7.24 -14.05
CA ILE A 78 -1.95 -6.99 -13.22
C ILE A 78 -1.13 -8.27 -13.07
N ALA A 79 -1.78 -9.38 -12.68
CA ALA A 79 -1.13 -10.67 -12.50
C ALA A 79 -0.49 -11.22 -13.80
N GLU A 80 -1.06 -10.87 -14.95
CA GLU A 80 -0.61 -11.30 -16.28
C GLU A 80 0.38 -10.31 -16.92
N PHE A 81 0.62 -9.14 -16.31
CA PHE A 81 1.39 -8.06 -16.95
C PHE A 81 2.83 -8.44 -17.30
N LYS A 82 3.51 -9.19 -16.42
CA LYS A 82 4.84 -9.78 -16.68
C LYS A 82 4.92 -11.17 -16.09
N ASN A 83 5.86 -11.96 -16.57
CA ASN A 83 6.07 -13.35 -16.13
C ASN A 83 6.88 -13.45 -14.83
N HIS A 84 6.46 -12.75 -13.78
CA HIS A 84 6.98 -12.86 -12.42
C HIS A 84 5.86 -12.48 -11.43
N ASP A 85 6.10 -12.64 -10.12
CA ASP A 85 5.19 -12.15 -9.09
C ASP A 85 5.22 -10.62 -9.04
N HIS A 86 4.07 -10.00 -8.76
CA HIS A 86 3.90 -8.55 -8.69
C HIS A 86 3.59 -8.12 -7.27
N PHE A 87 4.37 -7.20 -6.74
CA PHE A 87 3.98 -6.44 -5.56
C PHE A 87 2.95 -5.40 -5.94
N VAL A 88 1.80 -5.41 -5.27
CA VAL A 88 0.67 -4.52 -5.58
C VAL A 88 0.24 -3.78 -4.32
N LYS A 89 0.43 -2.46 -4.30
CA LYS A 89 -0.12 -1.58 -3.27
C LYS A 89 -1.65 -1.61 -3.36
N THR A 90 -2.32 -1.72 -2.21
CA THR A 90 -3.75 -1.45 -2.09
C THR A 90 -4.07 -0.85 -0.72
N HIS A 91 -5.07 0.04 -0.69
CA HIS A 91 -5.72 0.53 0.51
C HIS A 91 -7.17 0.02 0.60
N SER A 92 -7.58 -0.90 -0.29
CA SER A 92 -8.90 -1.50 -0.18
C SER A 92 -8.92 -2.53 0.95
N ARG A 93 -10.00 -2.55 1.71
CA ARG A 93 -10.29 -3.65 2.63
C ARG A 93 -10.48 -4.96 1.88
N TYR A 94 -10.34 -6.06 2.58
CA TYR A 94 -10.71 -7.36 2.05
C TYR A 94 -12.25 -7.51 2.09
N GLY A 95 -12.85 -8.22 1.12
CA GLY A 95 -14.29 -8.44 1.05
C GLY A 95 -14.98 -7.72 -0.11
N THR A 96 -16.23 -7.30 0.10
CA THR A 96 -17.10 -6.77 -0.97
C THR A 96 -17.58 -5.35 -0.72
N PHE A 97 -17.87 -4.63 -1.81
CA PHE A 97 -18.58 -3.34 -1.79
C PHE A 97 -19.59 -3.29 -2.95
N LYS A 98 -20.84 -2.94 -2.64
CA LYS A 98 -21.95 -2.93 -3.61
C LYS A 98 -22.07 -4.22 -4.44
N GLY A 99 -21.88 -5.38 -3.79
CA GLY A 99 -21.95 -6.70 -4.44
C GLY A 99 -20.72 -7.09 -5.27
N HIS A 100 -19.65 -6.30 -5.26
CA HIS A 100 -18.42 -6.58 -6.00
C HIS A 100 -17.25 -6.85 -5.05
N SER A 101 -16.52 -7.95 -5.25
CA SER A 101 -15.30 -8.24 -4.49
C SER A 101 -14.22 -7.21 -4.79
N LEU A 102 -13.50 -6.80 -3.76
CA LEU A 102 -12.43 -5.81 -3.85
C LEU A 102 -11.07 -6.46 -4.14
N ILE A 103 -10.89 -7.72 -3.72
CA ILE A 103 -9.68 -8.52 -3.90
C ILE A 103 -10.02 -9.80 -4.67
N ASN A 104 -9.18 -10.15 -5.65
CA ASN A 104 -9.32 -11.35 -6.48
C ASN A 104 -8.44 -12.48 -5.94
N ASP A 105 -9.04 -13.37 -5.16
CA ASP A 105 -8.35 -14.50 -4.55
C ASP A 105 -7.65 -15.39 -5.58
N ARG A 106 -8.24 -15.56 -6.77
CA ARG A 106 -7.73 -16.47 -7.81
C ARG A 106 -6.36 -16.07 -8.36
N VAL A 107 -6.02 -14.79 -8.26
CA VAL A 107 -4.73 -14.25 -8.72
C VAL A 107 -3.83 -13.79 -7.57
N SER A 108 -4.31 -13.89 -6.34
CA SER A 108 -3.58 -13.54 -5.12
C SER A 108 -2.67 -14.69 -4.70
N LYS A 109 -1.38 -14.40 -4.55
CA LYS A 109 -0.38 -15.31 -3.99
C LYS A 109 -0.28 -15.17 -2.47
N GLY A 110 -0.45 -13.95 -1.96
CA GLY A 110 -0.46 -13.64 -0.54
C GLY A 110 -0.47 -12.14 -0.29
N ALA A 111 -0.36 -11.74 0.97
CA ALA A 111 -0.34 -10.34 1.39
C ALA A 111 0.72 -10.05 2.47
N ILE A 112 1.38 -8.91 2.37
CA ILE A 112 2.04 -8.22 3.48
C ILE A 112 1.01 -7.22 3.99
N TYR A 113 0.42 -7.51 5.16
CA TYR A 113 -0.55 -6.63 5.78
C TYR A 113 0.14 -5.76 6.83
N LEU A 114 0.16 -4.45 6.57
CA LEU A 114 0.73 -3.46 7.49
C LEU A 114 -0.39 -2.88 8.34
N VAL A 115 -0.22 -2.92 9.66
CA VAL A 115 -1.12 -2.29 10.63
C VAL A 115 -0.34 -1.30 11.48
N ARG A 116 -1.01 -0.24 11.93
CA ARG A 116 -0.47 0.74 12.88
C ARG A 116 -1.53 1.04 13.91
N ASN A 117 -1.10 1.31 15.14
CA ASN A 117 -1.96 1.73 16.24
C ASN A 117 -2.84 2.92 15.79
N PRO A 118 -4.18 2.85 15.94
CA PRO A 118 -5.07 3.90 15.46
C PRO A 118 -4.81 5.26 16.12
N LEU A 119 -4.28 5.28 17.35
CA LEU A 119 -3.96 6.52 18.09
C LEU A 119 -2.81 7.30 17.42
N ASP A 120 -1.77 6.60 16.95
CA ASP A 120 -0.69 7.24 16.19
C ASP A 120 -1.11 7.50 14.72
N LEU A 121 -1.89 6.58 14.16
CA LEU A 121 -2.30 6.63 12.77
C LEU A 121 -3.17 7.86 12.50
N VAL A 122 -4.10 8.18 13.40
CA VAL A 122 -5.05 9.29 13.19
C VAL A 122 -4.34 10.63 13.05
N ILE A 123 -3.26 10.86 13.80
CA ILE A 123 -2.44 12.08 13.68
C ILE A 123 -1.84 12.18 12.28
N SER A 124 -1.33 11.07 11.75
CA SER A 124 -0.76 10.99 10.40
C SER A 124 -1.81 11.11 9.31
N TYR A 125 -3.00 10.57 9.56
CA TYR A 125 -4.13 10.55 8.63
C TYR A 125 -4.80 11.91 8.53
N ALA A 126 -5.05 12.58 9.65
CA ALA A 126 -5.56 13.96 9.71
C ALA A 126 -4.70 14.92 8.87
N ALA A 127 -3.38 14.87 9.06
CA ALA A 127 -2.47 15.72 8.28
C ALA A 127 -2.36 15.32 6.80
N HIS A 128 -2.67 14.07 6.44
CA HIS A 128 -2.72 13.62 5.05
C HIS A 128 -4.01 14.04 4.34
N LEU A 129 -5.11 14.13 5.08
CA LEU A 129 -6.39 14.61 4.57
C LEU A 129 -6.50 16.14 4.62
N GLY A 130 -5.72 16.80 5.48
CA GLY A 130 -5.76 18.25 5.67
C GLY A 130 -6.94 18.68 6.55
N ILE A 131 -7.36 17.81 7.47
CA ILE A 131 -8.53 18.01 8.35
C ILE A 131 -8.12 17.92 9.83
N PRO A 132 -8.94 18.44 10.77
CA PRO A 132 -8.76 18.24 12.20
C PRO A 132 -8.73 16.77 12.62
N ILE A 133 -8.11 16.48 13.77
CA ILE A 133 -8.01 15.11 14.30
C ILE A 133 -9.40 14.50 14.54
N ASP A 134 -10.34 15.26 15.11
CA ASP A 134 -11.70 14.75 15.38
C ASP A 134 -12.42 14.33 14.09
N GLU A 135 -12.32 15.11 13.01
CA GLU A 135 -12.87 14.73 11.70
C GLU A 135 -12.17 13.50 11.10
N ALA A 136 -10.86 13.33 11.39
CA ALA A 136 -10.13 12.13 10.97
C ALA A 136 -10.53 10.89 11.78
N ILE A 137 -10.89 11.04 13.07
CA ILE A 137 -11.48 9.97 13.88
C ILE A 137 -12.81 9.54 13.25
N ASP A 138 -13.69 10.50 12.94
CA ASP A 138 -14.97 10.24 12.29
C ASP A 138 -14.79 9.55 10.94
N ALA A 139 -13.80 9.97 10.13
CA ALA A 139 -13.48 9.33 8.87
C ALA A 139 -12.94 7.90 9.06
N MET A 140 -12.17 7.65 10.12
CA MET A 140 -11.65 6.32 10.45
C MET A 140 -12.72 5.39 11.01
N ASP A 141 -13.79 5.90 11.61
CA ASP A 141 -14.92 5.10 12.09
C ASP A 141 -16.03 4.96 11.03
N GLY A 142 -16.11 5.93 10.11
CA GLY A 142 -17.15 6.04 9.10
C GLY A 142 -17.26 4.82 8.18
N SER A 143 -18.48 4.32 8.02
CA SER A 143 -18.80 3.24 7.08
C SER A 143 -19.97 3.62 6.15
N PRO A 144 -19.82 3.50 4.82
CA PRO A 144 -18.61 3.11 4.10
C PRO A 144 -17.65 4.30 3.89
N ASN A 145 -16.44 4.24 4.44
CA ASN A 145 -15.35 5.10 4.02
C ASN A 145 -14.74 4.57 2.71
N PHE A 146 -14.78 5.39 1.66
CA PHE A 146 -14.14 5.13 0.38
C PHE A 146 -13.58 6.42 -0.18
N THR A 147 -12.51 6.30 -0.96
CA THR A 147 -11.94 7.41 -1.73
C THR A 147 -12.02 7.10 -3.21
N VAL A 148 -12.11 8.17 -4.00
CA VAL A 148 -12.01 8.12 -5.46
C VAL A 148 -10.70 8.81 -5.82
N GLU A 149 -9.89 8.18 -6.65
CA GLU A 149 -8.63 8.78 -7.11
C GLU A 149 -8.94 10.11 -7.83
N ALA A 150 -8.18 11.17 -7.54
CA ALA A 150 -8.51 12.51 -8.06
C ALA A 150 -8.54 12.56 -9.61
N ASP A 151 -7.67 11.77 -10.25
CA ASP A 151 -7.52 11.73 -11.71
C ASP A 151 -8.28 10.54 -12.35
N SER A 152 -9.05 9.76 -11.59
CA SER A 152 -9.82 8.64 -12.16
C SER A 152 -10.99 8.21 -11.27
N ASN A 153 -12.08 7.70 -11.85
CA ASN A 153 -13.22 7.18 -11.08
C ASN A 153 -12.96 5.81 -10.40
N VAL A 154 -11.70 5.44 -10.21
CA VAL A 154 -11.30 4.20 -9.55
C VAL A 154 -11.46 4.38 -8.04
N VAL A 155 -12.28 3.51 -7.45
CA VAL A 155 -12.63 3.61 -6.03
C VAL A 155 -11.78 2.69 -5.18
N THR A 156 -11.21 3.25 -4.13
CA THR A 156 -10.57 2.52 -3.03
C THR A 156 -11.56 2.46 -1.87
N VAL A 157 -11.95 1.26 -1.45
CA VAL A 157 -12.93 1.09 -0.38
C VAL A 157 -12.21 0.63 0.87
N MET A 158 -12.13 1.49 1.88
CA MET A 158 -11.41 1.21 3.13
C MET A 158 -12.35 0.66 4.22
N GLY A 159 -13.56 1.21 4.35
CA GLY A 159 -14.37 1.02 5.55
C GLY A 159 -13.74 1.69 6.78
N SER A 160 -14.25 1.36 7.97
CA SER A 160 -13.62 1.81 9.21
C SER A 160 -12.24 1.19 9.39
N TRP A 161 -11.39 1.77 10.23
CA TRP A 161 -10.08 1.21 10.56
C TRP A 161 -10.20 -0.22 11.11
N SER A 162 -11.15 -0.44 12.02
CA SER A 162 -11.42 -1.76 12.62
C SER A 162 -11.90 -2.75 11.55
N ASP A 163 -12.89 -2.38 10.73
CA ASP A 163 -13.36 -3.22 9.62
C ASP A 163 -12.23 -3.58 8.64
N HIS A 164 -11.36 -2.62 8.35
CA HIS A 164 -10.22 -2.82 7.46
C HIS A 164 -9.24 -3.84 8.05
N VAL A 165 -8.87 -3.69 9.32
CA VAL A 165 -8.00 -4.63 10.05
C VAL A 165 -8.63 -6.00 10.13
N ASP A 166 -9.87 -6.10 10.59
CA ASP A 166 -10.56 -7.37 10.76
C ASP A 166 -10.75 -8.08 9.42
N SER A 167 -11.14 -7.38 8.36
CA SER A 167 -11.34 -7.99 7.04
C SER A 167 -10.06 -8.66 6.52
N TRP A 168 -8.91 -7.99 6.64
CA TRP A 168 -7.62 -8.56 6.23
C TRP A 168 -7.15 -9.64 7.21
N LEU A 169 -7.36 -9.49 8.52
CA LEU A 169 -6.91 -10.44 9.53
C LEU A 169 -7.80 -11.66 9.72
N THR A 170 -9.02 -11.67 9.19
CA THR A 170 -9.94 -12.82 9.31
C THR A 170 -10.18 -13.53 7.98
N ASN A 171 -9.69 -12.99 6.86
CA ASN A 171 -9.81 -13.68 5.58
C ASN A 171 -9.15 -15.07 5.61
N GLU A 172 -9.81 -16.05 4.98
CA GLU A 172 -9.40 -17.46 4.98
C GLU A 172 -8.71 -17.90 3.69
N THR A 173 -8.76 -17.07 2.63
CA THR A 173 -8.34 -17.47 1.28
C THR A 173 -6.96 -16.95 0.89
N VAL A 174 -6.61 -15.72 1.30
CA VAL A 174 -5.33 -15.09 0.95
C VAL A 174 -4.37 -15.18 2.13
N PRO A 175 -3.30 -16.00 2.04
CA PRO A 175 -2.33 -16.10 3.11
C PRO A 175 -1.64 -14.75 3.31
N ARG A 176 -1.29 -14.42 4.56
CA ARG A 176 -0.77 -13.09 4.91
C ARG A 176 0.31 -13.15 5.97
N ILE A 177 1.19 -12.15 5.91
CA ILE A 177 2.15 -11.82 6.96
C ILE A 177 1.68 -10.51 7.60
N LEU A 178 1.51 -10.52 8.92
CA LEU A 178 1.24 -9.32 9.70
C LEU A 178 2.55 -8.62 10.04
N VAL A 179 2.62 -7.33 9.72
CA VAL A 179 3.69 -6.42 10.11
C VAL A 179 3.07 -5.25 10.84
N ARG A 180 3.44 -5.06 12.10
CA ARG A 180 3.06 -3.89 12.88
C ARG A 180 4.07 -2.78 12.62
N TYR A 181 3.58 -1.56 12.41
CA TYR A 181 4.43 -0.40 12.19
C TYR A 181 5.35 -0.16 13.39
N GLU A 182 4.85 -0.41 14.60
CA GLU A 182 5.60 -0.22 15.84
C GLU A 182 6.80 -1.18 15.93
N ASP A 183 6.57 -2.47 15.63
CA ASP A 183 7.63 -3.48 15.61
C ASP A 183 8.66 -3.16 14.52
N LEU A 184 8.22 -2.61 13.38
CA LEU A 184 9.09 -2.20 12.29
C LEU A 184 9.96 -0.99 12.64
N VAL A 185 9.46 -0.06 13.45
CA VAL A 185 10.23 1.07 14.00
C VAL A 185 11.22 0.60 15.05
N GLU A 186 10.82 -0.33 15.93
CA GLU A 186 11.65 -0.84 17.02
C GLU A 186 12.83 -1.68 16.50
N ASP A 187 12.59 -2.63 15.61
CA ASP A 187 13.63 -3.48 15.03
C ASP A 187 13.38 -3.74 13.52
N PRO A 188 13.78 -2.80 12.66
CA PRO A 188 13.63 -2.95 11.22
C PRO A 188 14.31 -4.22 10.68
N SER A 189 15.48 -4.57 11.22
CA SER A 189 16.27 -5.71 10.75
C SER A 189 15.51 -7.02 10.93
N LYS A 190 14.95 -7.23 12.12
CA LYS A 190 14.14 -8.41 12.45
C LYS A 190 12.87 -8.48 11.61
N GLU A 191 12.08 -7.40 11.56
CA GLU A 191 10.78 -7.44 10.88
C GLU A 191 10.93 -7.54 9.35
N PHE A 192 11.90 -6.84 8.75
CA PHE A 192 12.17 -7.00 7.31
C PHE A 192 12.72 -8.39 6.98
N ASN A 193 13.60 -8.96 7.81
CA ASN A 193 14.08 -10.33 7.62
C ASN A 193 12.91 -11.34 7.69
N LYS A 194 12.01 -11.19 8.66
CA LYS A 194 10.78 -12.01 8.77
C LYS A 194 9.93 -11.92 7.50
N VAL A 195 9.73 -10.73 6.93
CA VAL A 195 9.00 -10.53 5.67
C VAL A 195 9.69 -11.27 4.53
N LEU A 196 10.99 -11.04 4.32
CA LEU A 196 11.74 -11.67 3.23
C LEU A 196 11.76 -13.20 3.34
N THR A 197 12.00 -13.73 4.54
CA THR A 197 12.01 -15.16 4.81
C THR A 197 10.64 -15.77 4.51
N THR A 198 9.55 -15.12 4.93
CA THR A 198 8.20 -15.65 4.69
C THR A 198 7.79 -15.57 3.21
N LEU A 199 8.34 -14.62 2.45
CA LEU A 199 8.22 -14.57 0.99
C LEU A 199 9.07 -15.64 0.28
N GLY A 200 9.84 -16.45 1.02
CA GLY A 200 10.74 -17.46 0.47
C GLY A 200 11.99 -16.88 -0.17
N MET A 201 12.37 -15.65 0.18
CA MET A 201 13.56 -14.99 -0.35
C MET A 201 14.80 -15.34 0.47
N GLY A 202 15.92 -15.59 -0.21
CA GLY A 202 17.21 -15.74 0.44
C GLY A 202 17.65 -14.45 1.12
N ILE A 203 18.27 -14.57 2.29
CA ILE A 203 18.72 -13.45 3.11
C ILE A 203 20.22 -13.21 2.90
N ASP A 204 20.55 -12.05 2.33
CA ASP A 204 21.90 -11.49 2.33
C ASP A 204 21.94 -10.35 3.35
N GLN A 205 22.69 -10.53 4.45
CA GLN A 205 22.71 -9.57 5.54
C GLN A 205 23.29 -8.21 5.10
N GLY A 206 24.25 -8.19 4.17
CA GLY A 206 24.81 -6.96 3.63
C GLY A 206 23.80 -6.20 2.79
N GLN A 207 23.05 -6.90 1.94
CA GLN A 207 21.96 -6.31 1.15
C GLN A 207 20.79 -5.86 2.03
N LEU A 208 20.46 -6.63 3.08
CA LEU A 208 19.43 -6.29 4.06
C LEU A 208 19.77 -4.97 4.75
N ASN A 209 20.98 -4.85 5.31
CA ASN A 209 21.43 -3.65 6.01
C ASN A 209 21.45 -2.42 5.07
N LYS A 210 21.89 -2.59 3.82
CA LYS A 210 21.85 -1.52 2.80
C LYS A 210 20.42 -1.10 2.49
N ALA A 211 19.53 -2.05 2.24
CA ALA A 211 18.13 -1.77 1.93
C ALA A 211 17.41 -1.06 3.09
N ILE A 212 17.72 -1.42 4.33
CA ILE A 212 17.24 -0.72 5.53
C ILE A 212 17.73 0.73 5.54
N GLY A 213 19.04 0.96 5.32
CA GLY A 213 19.60 2.32 5.25
C GLY A 213 18.97 3.17 4.15
N PHE A 214 18.86 2.61 2.93
CA PHE A 214 18.28 3.27 1.75
C PHE A 214 16.78 3.52 1.82
N SER A 215 16.08 2.86 2.75
CA SER A 215 14.65 3.07 2.99
C SER A 215 14.36 3.68 4.36
N SER A 216 15.40 4.12 5.08
CA SER A 216 15.24 4.76 6.39
C SER A 216 14.39 6.04 6.29
N PHE A 217 13.73 6.40 7.39
CA PHE A 217 12.90 7.60 7.43
C PHE A 217 13.67 8.85 6.99
N SER A 218 14.89 9.03 7.50
CA SER A 218 15.75 10.18 7.15
C SER A 218 16.09 10.21 5.67
N GLU A 219 16.39 9.07 5.06
CA GLU A 219 16.69 8.99 3.64
C GLU A 219 15.46 9.30 2.77
N LEU A 220 14.30 8.74 3.10
CA LEU A 220 13.06 9.02 2.36
C LEU A 220 12.62 10.49 2.49
N ALA A 221 12.74 11.06 3.69
CA ALA A 221 12.48 12.48 3.95
C ALA A 221 13.48 13.38 3.18
N ARG A 222 14.76 12.98 3.10
CA ARG A 222 15.76 13.67 2.29
C ARG A 222 15.42 13.63 0.80
N GLN A 223 14.96 12.49 0.27
CA GLN A 223 14.53 12.42 -1.13
C GLN A 223 13.32 13.32 -1.40
N GLU A 224 12.35 13.37 -0.47
CA GLU A 224 11.21 14.28 -0.56
C GLU A 224 11.66 15.75 -0.56
N SER A 225 12.60 16.15 0.30
CA SER A 225 13.04 17.56 0.35
C SER A 225 13.80 17.99 -0.91
N VAL A 226 14.53 17.09 -1.55
CA VAL A 226 15.31 17.37 -2.77
C VAL A 226 14.46 17.34 -4.03
N SER A 227 13.57 16.36 -4.16
CA SER A 227 12.87 16.06 -5.42
C SER A 227 11.34 16.16 -5.35
N GLY A 228 10.81 16.49 -4.17
CA GLY A 228 9.39 16.35 -3.88
C GLY A 228 8.97 14.88 -3.80
N PHE A 229 7.69 14.66 -3.48
CA PHE A 229 7.10 13.32 -3.51
C PHE A 229 5.72 13.36 -4.16
N ARG A 230 5.51 12.54 -5.19
CA ARG A 230 4.27 12.47 -5.97
C ARG A 230 3.06 12.03 -5.14
N GLU A 231 3.26 11.24 -4.08
CA GLU A 231 2.17 10.85 -3.17
C GLU A 231 1.98 11.84 -2.00
N ARG A 232 2.70 12.98 -1.97
CA ARG A 232 2.43 14.07 -1.02
C ARG A 232 1.15 14.82 -1.43
N PRO A 233 0.13 14.91 -0.57
CA PRO A 233 -1.04 15.73 -0.84
C PRO A 233 -0.66 17.20 -1.09
N PRO A 234 -1.32 17.91 -2.03
CA PRO A 234 -0.98 19.29 -2.35
C PRO A 234 -0.99 20.24 -1.14
N HIS A 235 -1.92 20.03 -0.20
CA HIS A 235 -2.07 20.84 1.01
C HIS A 235 -1.03 20.54 2.09
N ALA A 236 -0.39 19.36 2.07
CA ALA A 236 0.49 18.92 3.13
C ALA A 236 1.89 19.52 2.95
N LYS A 237 2.49 20.08 4.01
CA LYS A 237 3.85 20.62 3.97
C LYS A 237 4.91 19.56 3.61
N GLN A 238 4.76 18.36 4.17
CA GLN A 238 5.64 17.21 3.94
C GLN A 238 4.85 15.91 4.10
N PHE A 239 5.23 14.86 3.36
CA PHE A 239 4.67 13.52 3.49
C PHE A 239 5.32 12.74 4.62
N PHE A 240 6.66 12.83 4.74
CA PHE A 240 7.44 12.21 5.81
C PHE A 240 7.50 13.18 7.00
N ARG A 241 6.66 12.93 8.01
CA ARG A 241 6.51 13.82 9.18
C ARG A 241 7.49 13.50 10.31
N GLU A 242 7.22 12.44 11.05
CA GLU A 242 8.03 12.08 12.25
C GLU A 242 8.64 10.68 12.16
N GLY A 243 7.93 9.71 11.57
CA GLY A 243 8.47 8.36 11.40
C GLY A 243 8.60 7.52 12.68
N VAL A 244 7.89 7.90 13.75
CA VAL A 244 7.95 7.25 15.08
C VAL A 244 6.61 6.62 15.49
N SER A 245 6.65 5.77 16.52
CA SER A 245 5.49 5.25 17.27
C SER A 245 5.38 5.92 18.65
N GLY A 246 4.16 5.98 19.21
CA GLY A 246 3.87 6.53 20.54
C GLY A 246 3.88 8.07 20.60
N GLN A 247 3.17 8.73 19.69
CA GLN A 247 3.09 10.20 19.59
C GLN A 247 2.12 10.84 20.59
#